data_AF-A0A7S7R410-F1
#
_entry.id   AF-A0A7S7R410-F1
#
_cell.length_a   1.000
_cell.length_b   1.000
_cell.length_c   1.000
_cell.angle_alpha   90.00
_cell.angle_beta   90.00
_cell.angle_gamma   90.00
#
_symmetry.space_group_name_H-M   'P 1'
#
loop_
_entity.id
_entity.type
_entity.pdbx_description
1 polymer ?
#
loop_
_entity_poly.entity_id
_entity_poly.type
_entity_poly.pdbx_seq_one_letter_code
_entity_poly.pdbx_strand_id
1 'polypeptide(L)'
;MVRLTKDYDTTRNARYTSQIRDDMETIENGINKIDDDLKRHRAGIAVHDSSQITHDGYTVENRLKNLFARFTNLVLNHDGKDVKEVVDSRVTTDGEIAATLKDRLDREFSKLDRKIKRVVNVDDFGADPTGKTDSTEAFKKAFGTGKVQVVMSAGIYVVKGLKIPSWVRLVGQGIGVTFLILNDETPTSEWVITNVDYEKGNRNIHIEGFSTDWNQERQGGLRATGGQHSTCVAFANSKFIWIKNIENINPALHGIDITAPTYDHLPDTEYTKDGCRYVWIDGCVSSGYGDDGITTHYSEYIFISNCHCTNPTGLAHAAGKANSNGIEIDDGSKHVWLLNNYTEGNIRGVEVKAHTEWPASQNVHILGHVSYRDVRAYDLRHIGHHKANDPESTTAYDVTLTDCTAIEPVFNDLYEGITLVLLLYPHIRTCRLSILPQSEIPITIIKTVRWLLFSIAAEILP
;
A
#
# COMPACT_ATOMS: atom_id res chain seq x y z
N MET A 1 -46.11 29.33 -81.70
CA MET A 1 -44.76 29.81 -82.07
C MET A 1 -43.85 29.58 -80.86
N VAL A 2 -42.83 28.72 -80.97
CA VAL A 2 -41.90 28.41 -79.87
C VAL A 2 -40.78 29.45 -79.85
N ARG A 3 -40.50 30.04 -78.68
CA ARG A 3 -39.36 30.95 -78.46
C ARG A 3 -38.27 30.22 -77.67
N LEU A 4 -37.08 30.12 -78.26
CA LEU A 4 -35.88 29.61 -77.61
C LEU A 4 -34.97 30.78 -77.23
N THR A 5 -34.36 30.69 -76.05
CA THR A 5 -33.38 31.66 -75.55
C THR A 5 -32.08 31.56 -76.36
N LYS A 6 -31.66 32.68 -76.96
CA LYS A 6 -30.47 32.75 -77.82
C LYS A 6 -29.30 33.51 -77.21
N ASP A 7 -29.58 34.33 -76.20
CA ASP A 7 -28.57 35.13 -75.51
C ASP A 7 -28.30 34.53 -74.15
N TYR A 8 -27.10 33.97 -73.99
CA TYR A 8 -26.57 33.48 -72.72
C TYR A 8 -25.65 34.55 -72.13
N ASP A 9 -25.70 34.76 -70.81
CA ASP A 9 -24.80 35.70 -70.11
C ASP A 9 -23.34 35.24 -70.23
N THR A 10 -22.60 35.89 -71.13
CA THR A 10 -21.20 35.62 -71.44
C THR A 10 -20.25 36.08 -70.32
N THR A 11 -20.73 36.85 -69.34
CA THR A 11 -19.91 37.42 -68.26
C THR A 11 -19.84 36.54 -67.01
N ARG A 12 -20.74 35.58 -66.87
CA ARG A 12 -20.85 34.69 -65.70
C ARG A 12 -19.57 33.86 -65.45
N ASN A 13 -19.00 33.30 -66.52
CA ASN A 13 -17.78 32.49 -66.39
C ASN A 13 -16.55 33.35 -66.04
N ALA A 14 -16.46 34.57 -66.56
CA ALA A 14 -15.37 35.49 -66.23
C ALA A 14 -15.38 35.90 -64.74
N ARG A 15 -16.56 36.11 -64.16
CA ARG A 15 -16.71 36.41 -62.73
C ARG A 15 -16.27 35.25 -61.83
N TYR A 16 -16.67 34.02 -62.13
CA TYR A 16 -16.25 32.86 -61.35
C TYR A 16 -14.75 32.62 -61.43
N THR A 17 -14.12 32.79 -62.60
CA THR A 17 -12.67 32.65 -62.73
C THR A 17 -11.91 33.72 -61.94
N SER A 18 -12.41 34.95 -61.88
CA SER A 18 -11.83 36.01 -61.03
C SER A 18 -11.92 35.64 -59.56
N GLN A 19 -13.09 35.20 -59.09
CA GLN A 19 -13.28 34.78 -57.70
C GLN A 19 -12.36 33.63 -57.32
N ILE A 20 -12.24 32.61 -58.17
CA ILE A 20 -11.33 31.48 -57.92
C ILE A 20 -9.87 31.95 -57.83
N ARG A 21 -9.44 32.92 -58.66
CA ARG A 21 -8.08 33.45 -58.59
C ARG A 21 -7.85 34.17 -57.26
N ASP A 22 -8.79 35.03 -56.88
CA ASP A 22 -8.71 35.79 -55.63
C ASP A 22 -8.69 34.86 -54.40
N ASP A 23 -9.48 33.78 -54.44
CA ASP A 23 -9.49 32.74 -53.41
C ASP A 23 -8.15 31.99 -53.34
N MET A 24 -7.56 31.62 -54.49
CA MET A 24 -6.27 30.91 -54.54
C MET A 24 -5.12 31.78 -54.05
N GLU A 25 -5.11 33.07 -54.40
CA GLU A 25 -4.13 34.03 -53.88
C GLU A 25 -4.26 34.21 -52.36
N THR A 26 -5.50 34.24 -51.85
CA THR A 26 -5.76 34.29 -50.41
C THR A 26 -5.24 33.04 -49.70
N ILE A 27 -5.46 31.86 -50.27
CA ILE A 27 -4.96 30.58 -49.73
C ILE A 27 -3.43 30.54 -49.73
N GLU A 28 -2.79 30.92 -50.84
CA GLU A 28 -1.32 30.93 -50.97
C GLU A 28 -0.68 31.85 -49.93
N ASN A 29 -1.21 33.06 -49.76
CA ASN A 29 -0.76 34.00 -48.75
C ASN A 29 -0.90 33.45 -47.33
N GLY A 30 -1.99 32.71 -47.05
CA GLY A 30 -2.19 32.02 -45.78
C GLY A 30 -1.15 30.93 -45.51
N ILE A 31 -0.86 30.09 -46.51
CA ILE A 31 0.12 28.99 -46.41
C ILE A 31 1.53 29.52 -46.17
N ASN A 32 1.95 30.52 -46.95
CA ASN A 32 3.29 31.11 -46.83
C ASN A 32 3.51 31.73 -45.45
N LYS A 33 2.47 32.39 -44.90
CA LYS A 33 2.54 32.94 -43.55
C LYS A 33 2.76 31.87 -42.47
N ILE A 34 2.07 30.73 -42.58
CA ILE A 34 2.21 29.61 -41.63
C ILE A 34 3.62 29.01 -41.68
N ASP A 35 4.20 28.82 -42.88
CA ASP A 35 5.55 28.30 -43.04
C ASP A 35 6.60 29.23 -42.42
N ASP A 36 6.45 30.54 -42.62
CA ASP A 36 7.31 31.55 -42.00
C ASP A 36 7.18 31.60 -40.47
N ASP A 37 5.95 31.50 -39.94
CA ASP A 37 5.71 31.42 -38.50
C ASP A 37 6.35 30.17 -37.87
N LEU A 38 6.31 29.03 -38.56
CA LEU A 38 6.90 27.77 -38.09
C LEU A 38 8.44 27.80 -38.11
N LYS A 39 9.04 28.39 -39.15
CA LYS A 39 10.49 28.60 -39.22
C LYS A 39 10.98 29.50 -38.09
N ARG A 40 10.26 30.59 -37.80
CA ARG A 40 10.54 31.47 -36.65
C ARG A 40 10.40 30.73 -35.33
N HIS A 41 9.34 29.95 -35.15
CA HIS A 41 9.13 29.12 -33.97
C HIS A 41 10.30 28.13 -33.77
N ARG A 42 10.78 27.46 -34.82
CA ARG A 42 11.87 26.46 -34.73
C ARG A 42 13.23 27.05 -34.32
N ALA A 43 13.51 28.29 -34.73
CA ALA A 43 14.80 28.94 -34.49
C ALA A 43 14.86 29.78 -33.20
N GLY A 44 13.74 29.94 -32.48
CA GLY A 44 13.71 30.72 -31.24
C GLY A 44 14.45 30.02 -30.10
N ILE A 45 15.08 30.82 -29.23
CA ILE A 45 15.92 30.32 -28.12
C ILE A 45 15.10 30.04 -26.84
N ALA A 46 13.87 30.56 -26.74
CA ALA A 46 12.96 30.40 -25.61
C ALA A 46 11.50 30.32 -26.07
N VAL A 47 11.21 29.35 -26.93
CA VAL A 47 9.92 29.23 -27.63
C VAL A 47 8.81 28.71 -26.72
N HIS A 48 9.20 27.96 -25.70
CA HIS A 48 8.30 27.40 -24.70
C HIS A 48 8.83 27.73 -23.31
N ASP A 49 7.95 28.18 -22.44
CA ASP A 49 8.19 28.19 -21.01
C ASP A 49 8.15 26.75 -20.47
N SER A 50 8.87 26.49 -19.37
CA SER A 50 8.85 25.19 -18.70
C SER A 50 7.43 24.73 -18.27
N SER A 51 6.48 25.67 -18.13
CA SER A 51 5.05 25.41 -17.90
C SER A 51 4.32 24.82 -19.10
N GLN A 52 4.87 24.98 -20.31
CA GLN A 52 4.28 24.55 -21.58
C GLN A 52 4.82 23.20 -22.06
N ILE A 53 5.89 22.71 -21.42
CA ILE A 53 6.51 21.41 -21.72
C ILE A 53 6.02 20.41 -20.67
N THR A 54 5.43 19.30 -21.13
CA THR A 54 4.98 18.22 -20.25
C THR A 54 5.95 17.05 -20.25
N HIS A 55 6.14 16.44 -19.09
CA HIS A 55 6.92 15.23 -18.88
C HIS A 55 6.21 14.37 -17.83
N ASP A 56 5.90 13.12 -18.16
CA ASP A 56 5.20 12.15 -17.30
C ASP A 56 3.92 12.70 -16.65
N GLY A 57 3.16 13.51 -17.41
CA GLY A 57 1.88 14.07 -16.97
C GLY A 57 1.97 15.32 -16.09
N TYR A 58 3.16 15.90 -15.90
CA TYR A 58 3.38 17.17 -15.19
C TYR A 58 4.11 18.18 -16.09
N THR A 59 4.03 19.47 -15.78
CA THR A 59 4.86 20.47 -16.46
C THR A 59 6.30 20.40 -15.97
N VAL A 60 7.28 20.71 -16.82
CA VAL A 60 8.70 20.76 -16.43
C VAL A 60 8.91 21.80 -15.32
N GLU A 61 8.19 22.92 -15.37
CA GLU A 61 8.20 23.95 -14.31
C GLU A 61 7.84 23.36 -12.94
N ASN A 62 6.77 22.56 -12.88
CA ASN A 62 6.29 21.92 -11.67
C ASN A 62 7.32 20.93 -11.12
N ARG A 63 8.00 20.17 -12.00
CA ARG A 63 9.05 19.23 -11.59
C ARG A 63 10.26 19.96 -11.01
N LEU A 64 10.69 21.06 -11.60
CA LEU A 64 11.80 21.86 -11.09
C LEU A 64 11.46 22.51 -9.74
N LYS A 65 10.28 23.13 -9.62
CA LYS A 65 9.81 23.70 -8.35
C LYS A 65 9.73 22.65 -7.24
N ASN A 66 9.21 21.46 -7.58
CA ASN A 66 9.17 20.33 -6.67
C ASN A 66 10.56 19.89 -6.18
N LEU A 67 11.51 19.75 -7.10
CA LEU A 67 12.87 19.30 -6.77
C LEU A 67 13.61 20.31 -5.88
N PHE A 68 13.51 21.62 -6.17
CA PHE A 68 14.16 22.66 -5.37
C PHE A 68 13.59 22.76 -3.96
N ALA A 69 12.27 22.62 -3.80
CA ALA A 69 11.63 22.63 -2.49
C ALA A 69 12.08 21.43 -1.62
N ARG A 70 12.21 20.24 -2.22
CA ARG A 70 12.75 19.03 -1.57
C ARG A 70 14.15 19.25 -1.03
N PHE A 71 15.07 19.74 -1.87
CA PHE A 71 16.45 20.01 -1.46
C PHE A 71 16.54 21.05 -0.33
N THR A 72 15.78 22.14 -0.43
CA THR A 72 15.80 23.21 0.59
C THR A 72 15.30 22.70 1.95
N ASN A 73 14.25 21.88 1.95
CA ASN A 73 13.67 21.34 3.17
C ASN A 73 14.61 20.34 3.89
N LEU A 74 15.33 19.52 3.12
CA LEU A 74 16.37 18.60 3.60
C LEU A 74 17.57 19.33 4.22
N VAL A 75 17.97 20.47 3.65
CA VAL A 75 19.14 21.25 4.11
C VAL A 75 18.83 22.05 5.38
N LEU A 76 17.63 22.63 5.49
CA LEU A 76 17.32 23.60 6.55
C LEU A 76 16.84 22.99 7.88
N ASN A 77 16.33 21.75 7.89
CA ASN A 77 15.72 21.14 9.09
C ASN A 77 16.53 19.97 9.68
N HIS A 78 17.86 20.03 9.62
CA HIS A 78 18.74 19.00 10.18
C HIS A 78 18.99 19.25 11.68
N ASP A 79 18.42 18.41 12.55
CA ASP A 79 18.60 18.50 14.02
C ASP A 79 19.52 17.40 14.61
N GLY A 80 20.07 16.53 13.74
CA GLY A 80 21.01 15.49 14.13
C GLY A 80 20.40 14.22 14.71
N LYS A 81 19.07 14.07 14.79
CA LYS A 81 18.40 12.83 15.23
C LYS A 81 17.20 12.40 14.37
N ASP A 82 16.79 13.20 13.38
CA ASP A 82 15.60 12.94 12.60
C ASP A 82 15.83 12.20 11.26
N VAL A 83 14.89 11.31 10.94
CA VAL A 83 14.75 10.60 9.66
C VAL A 83 14.52 11.62 8.54
N LYS A 84 15.62 12.03 7.88
CA LYS A 84 15.65 13.03 6.79
C LYS A 84 14.60 12.79 5.71
N GLU A 85 14.22 11.54 5.51
CA GLU A 85 13.23 11.16 4.51
C GLU A 85 11.77 11.47 4.94
N VAL A 86 11.44 11.55 6.24
CA VAL A 86 10.16 12.10 6.72
C VAL A 86 10.07 13.60 6.42
N VAL A 87 11.20 14.31 6.51
CA VAL A 87 11.29 15.74 6.18
C VAL A 87 11.13 15.96 4.68
N ASP A 88 11.84 15.21 3.83
CA ASP A 88 11.65 15.24 2.38
C ASP A 88 10.21 14.88 1.97
N SER A 89 9.65 13.87 2.64
CA SER A 89 8.28 13.40 2.41
C SER A 89 7.21 14.44 2.73
N ARG A 90 7.52 15.62 3.29
CA ARG A 90 6.58 16.75 3.43
C ARG A 90 6.34 17.53 2.15
N VAL A 91 7.20 17.37 1.15
CA VAL A 91 7.03 18.09 -0.11
C VAL A 91 5.94 17.41 -0.95
N THR A 92 4.88 18.16 -1.20
CA THR A 92 3.77 17.74 -2.07
C THR A 92 4.26 17.57 -3.50
N THR A 93 3.51 16.85 -4.35
CA THR A 93 3.82 16.76 -5.79
C THR A 93 3.95 18.14 -6.43
N ASP A 94 3.25 19.17 -5.94
CA ASP A 94 3.29 20.52 -6.53
C ASP A 94 4.49 21.36 -6.05
N GLY A 95 5.34 20.79 -5.20
CA GLY A 95 6.53 21.44 -4.64
C GLY A 95 6.26 22.32 -3.44
N GLU A 96 5.05 22.29 -2.89
CA GLU A 96 4.75 22.96 -1.63
C GLU A 96 5.22 22.11 -0.44
N ILE A 97 5.78 22.76 0.57
CA ILE A 97 6.18 22.13 1.82
C ILE A 97 4.98 22.14 2.77
N ALA A 98 4.52 20.96 3.20
CA ALA A 98 3.54 20.84 4.29
C ALA A 98 4.24 20.97 5.66
N ALA A 99 3.54 21.49 6.67
CA ALA A 99 4.12 21.71 8.00
C ALA A 99 4.59 20.38 8.63
N THR A 100 3.75 19.35 8.54
CA THR A 100 4.06 17.97 8.94
C THR A 100 3.84 16.98 7.78
N LEU A 101 4.39 15.77 7.89
CA LEU A 101 4.09 14.69 6.93
C LEU A 101 2.58 14.41 6.92
N LYS A 102 1.96 14.40 8.10
CA LYS A 102 0.50 14.25 8.25
C LYS A 102 -0.29 15.29 7.46
N ASP A 103 0.11 16.56 7.50
CA ASP A 103 -0.57 17.62 6.74
C ASP A 103 -0.49 17.40 5.22
N ARG A 104 0.65 16.92 4.70
CA ARG A 104 0.75 16.56 3.28
C ARG A 104 -0.20 15.42 2.94
N LEU A 105 -0.27 14.41 3.80
CA LEU A 105 -1.10 13.24 3.57
C LEU A 105 -2.59 13.60 3.61
N ASP A 106 -2.98 14.47 4.53
CA ASP A 106 -4.33 15.04 4.58
C ASP A 106 -4.62 15.87 3.32
N ARG A 107 -3.64 16.60 2.78
CA ARG A 107 -3.77 17.28 1.48
C ARG A 107 -3.93 16.28 0.33
N GLU A 108 -3.18 15.18 0.30
CA GLU A 108 -3.31 14.16 -0.74
C GLU A 108 -4.63 13.38 -0.63
N PHE A 109 -5.11 13.13 0.59
CA PHE A 109 -6.47 12.62 0.83
C PHE A 109 -7.52 13.63 0.33
N SER A 110 -7.36 14.91 0.68
CA SER A 110 -8.23 15.97 0.15
C SER A 110 -8.17 16.08 -1.37
N LYS A 111 -7.01 15.82 -2.00
CA LYS A 111 -6.89 15.76 -3.47
C LYS A 111 -7.63 14.56 -4.02
N LEU A 112 -7.54 13.37 -3.39
CA LEU A 112 -8.34 12.21 -3.76
C LEU A 112 -9.83 12.58 -3.71
N ASP A 113 -10.31 13.13 -2.60
CA ASP A 113 -11.71 13.55 -2.44
C ASP A 113 -12.13 14.57 -3.52
N ARG A 114 -11.30 15.57 -3.83
CA ARG A 114 -11.57 16.53 -4.91
C ARG A 114 -11.52 15.90 -6.31
N LYS A 115 -10.73 14.84 -6.51
CA LYS A 115 -10.62 14.12 -7.80
C LYS A 115 -11.74 13.11 -7.98
N ILE A 116 -12.37 12.64 -6.90
CA ILE A 116 -13.60 11.85 -6.96
C ILE A 116 -14.71 12.76 -7.48
N LYS A 117 -14.94 12.70 -8.79
CA LYS A 117 -15.99 13.46 -9.48
C LYS A 117 -17.30 12.67 -9.59
N ARG A 118 -17.26 11.40 -9.17
CA ARG A 118 -18.33 10.44 -9.36
C ARG A 118 -18.38 9.52 -8.15
N VAL A 119 -19.54 9.47 -7.50
CA VAL A 119 -19.90 8.46 -6.52
C VAL A 119 -20.92 7.55 -7.19
N VAL A 120 -20.71 6.24 -7.14
CA VAL A 120 -21.66 5.25 -7.68
C VAL A 120 -21.89 4.12 -6.71
N ASN A 121 -23.06 3.51 -6.80
CA ASN A 121 -23.30 2.19 -6.21
C ASN A 121 -22.88 1.11 -7.21
N VAL A 122 -22.18 0.07 -6.75
CA VAL A 122 -21.78 -1.06 -7.60
C VAL A 122 -22.98 -1.86 -8.12
N ASP A 123 -24.10 -1.86 -7.38
CA ASP A 123 -25.34 -2.55 -7.76
C ASP A 123 -25.90 -2.01 -9.09
N ASP A 124 -25.74 -0.71 -9.36
CA ASP A 124 -26.16 -0.06 -10.60
C ASP A 124 -25.39 -0.59 -11.84
N PHE A 125 -24.27 -1.28 -11.61
CA PHE A 125 -23.45 -1.92 -12.65
C PHE A 125 -23.73 -3.43 -12.78
N GLY A 126 -24.72 -3.93 -12.05
CA GLY A 126 -25.15 -5.32 -12.07
C GLY A 126 -24.43 -6.21 -11.06
N ALA A 127 -23.86 -5.64 -9.99
CA ALA A 127 -23.37 -6.44 -8.86
C ALA A 127 -24.54 -7.03 -8.08
N ASP A 128 -24.33 -8.21 -7.51
CA ASP A 128 -25.35 -8.98 -6.80
C ASP A 128 -24.98 -9.10 -5.32
N PRO A 129 -25.54 -8.24 -4.44
CA PRO A 129 -25.31 -8.30 -2.99
C PRO A 129 -25.95 -9.53 -2.31
N THR A 130 -26.64 -10.40 -3.05
CA THR A 130 -27.18 -11.65 -2.50
C THR A 130 -26.17 -12.80 -2.53
N GLY A 131 -25.04 -12.61 -3.20
CA GLY A 131 -23.97 -13.60 -3.33
C GLY A 131 -24.30 -14.76 -4.27
N LYS A 132 -25.39 -14.69 -5.04
CA LYS A 132 -25.79 -15.78 -5.95
C LYS A 132 -25.03 -15.76 -7.26
N THR A 133 -24.55 -14.60 -7.68
CA THR A 133 -23.86 -14.41 -8.96
C THR A 133 -22.55 -13.63 -8.79
N ASP A 134 -21.63 -13.87 -9.72
CA ASP A 134 -20.34 -13.21 -9.78
C ASP A 134 -20.50 -11.71 -10.06
N SER A 135 -19.93 -10.88 -9.19
CA SER A 135 -20.00 -9.41 -9.26
C SER A 135 -18.73 -8.75 -9.81
N THR A 136 -17.72 -9.54 -10.21
CA THR A 136 -16.38 -9.06 -10.60
C THR A 136 -16.44 -8.04 -11.74
N GLU A 137 -17.21 -8.33 -12.79
CA GLU A 137 -17.34 -7.43 -13.94
C GLU A 137 -18.09 -6.14 -13.60
N ALA A 138 -19.04 -6.19 -12.65
CA ALA A 138 -19.72 -5.00 -12.17
C ALA A 138 -18.76 -4.07 -11.42
N PHE A 139 -17.89 -4.62 -10.57
CA PHE A 139 -16.82 -3.85 -9.91
C PHE A 139 -15.84 -3.25 -10.92
N LYS A 140 -15.38 -4.01 -11.91
CA LYS A 140 -14.50 -3.49 -12.97
C LYS A 140 -15.14 -2.30 -13.70
N LYS A 141 -16.42 -2.40 -14.05
CA LYS A 141 -17.17 -1.30 -14.68
C LYS A 141 -17.34 -0.11 -13.74
N ALA A 142 -17.65 -0.34 -12.48
CA ALA A 142 -17.81 0.72 -11.48
C ALA A 142 -16.51 1.50 -11.25
N PHE A 143 -15.38 0.79 -11.13
CA PHE A 143 -14.04 1.40 -11.04
C PHE A 143 -13.68 2.19 -12.30
N GLY A 144 -13.92 1.62 -13.49
CA GLY A 144 -13.53 2.23 -14.75
C GLY A 144 -12.05 2.62 -14.76
N THR A 145 -11.75 3.87 -15.11
CA THR A 145 -10.38 4.41 -15.09
C THR A 145 -9.98 5.07 -13.76
N GLY A 146 -10.69 4.77 -12.66
CA GLY A 146 -10.53 5.42 -11.37
C GLY A 146 -11.23 6.78 -11.25
N LYS A 147 -10.75 7.62 -10.33
CA LYS A 147 -11.35 8.93 -9.95
C LYS A 147 -12.81 8.80 -9.50
N VAL A 148 -13.09 7.73 -8.77
CA VAL A 148 -14.45 7.32 -8.40
C VAL A 148 -14.48 6.84 -6.97
N GLN A 149 -15.59 7.12 -6.29
CA GLN A 149 -15.99 6.39 -5.11
C GLN A 149 -17.03 5.33 -5.51
N VAL A 150 -16.70 4.07 -5.29
CA VAL A 150 -17.61 2.94 -5.46
C VAL A 150 -18.13 2.57 -4.08
N VAL A 151 -19.45 2.64 -3.92
CA VAL A 151 -20.16 2.27 -2.70
C VAL A 151 -20.82 0.91 -2.92
N MET A 152 -20.74 0.07 -1.90
CA MET A 152 -21.40 -1.23 -1.83
C MET A 152 -22.59 -1.14 -0.87
N SER A 153 -23.65 -1.86 -1.22
CA SER A 153 -24.80 -2.08 -0.34
C SER A 153 -24.44 -3.11 0.74
N ALA A 154 -25.32 -3.26 1.73
CA ALA A 154 -25.25 -4.40 2.64
C ALA A 154 -25.48 -5.71 1.87
N GLY A 155 -24.75 -6.76 2.23
CA GLY A 155 -24.85 -8.06 1.55
C GLY A 155 -23.50 -8.69 1.27
N ILE A 156 -23.54 -9.76 0.48
CA ILE A 156 -22.40 -10.58 0.08
C ILE A 156 -22.20 -10.43 -1.42
N TYR A 157 -21.03 -10.00 -1.84
CA TYR A 157 -20.63 -9.98 -3.23
C TYR A 157 -19.60 -11.07 -3.49
N VAL A 158 -19.94 -12.01 -4.37
CA VAL A 158 -19.00 -13.04 -4.82
C VAL A 158 -18.14 -12.47 -5.95
N VAL A 159 -16.80 -12.58 -5.83
CA VAL A 159 -15.84 -11.99 -6.77
C VAL A 159 -14.72 -12.97 -7.12
N LYS A 160 -14.07 -12.77 -8.27
CA LYS A 160 -12.88 -13.52 -8.72
C LYS A 160 -11.59 -12.73 -8.52
N GLY A 161 -11.54 -11.94 -7.45
CA GLY A 161 -10.46 -11.02 -7.13
C GLY A 161 -10.64 -9.64 -7.77
N LEU A 162 -10.60 -8.60 -6.95
CA LEU A 162 -10.75 -7.21 -7.38
C LEU A 162 -9.39 -6.56 -7.59
N LYS A 163 -9.19 -6.01 -8.79
CA LYS A 163 -7.98 -5.26 -9.16
C LYS A 163 -8.31 -3.77 -9.19
N ILE A 164 -7.86 -3.03 -8.17
CA ILE A 164 -8.23 -1.63 -7.94
C ILE A 164 -7.24 -0.70 -8.67
N PRO A 165 -7.71 0.17 -9.59
CA PRO A 165 -6.85 1.17 -10.22
C PRO A 165 -6.59 2.37 -9.30
N SER A 166 -5.68 3.25 -9.72
CA SER A 166 -5.38 4.49 -9.00
C SER A 166 -6.61 5.39 -8.85
N TRP A 167 -6.65 6.19 -7.77
CA TRP A 167 -7.70 7.16 -7.46
C TRP A 167 -9.09 6.54 -7.23
N VAL A 168 -9.15 5.42 -6.51
CA VAL A 168 -10.41 4.76 -6.17
C VAL A 168 -10.63 4.82 -4.66
N ARG A 169 -11.87 5.11 -4.28
CA ARG A 169 -12.38 4.85 -2.93
C ARG A 169 -13.45 3.75 -3.00
N LEU A 170 -13.23 2.62 -2.36
CA LEU A 170 -14.20 1.52 -2.24
C LEU A 170 -14.76 1.49 -0.82
N VAL A 171 -16.08 1.61 -0.67
CA VAL A 171 -16.73 1.79 0.64
C VAL A 171 -17.87 0.81 0.81
N GLY A 172 -17.88 0.05 1.90
CA GLY A 172 -19.02 -0.77 2.32
C GLY A 172 -19.84 -0.11 3.44
N GLN A 173 -20.86 -0.83 3.93
CA GLN A 173 -21.74 -0.36 5.01
C GLN A 173 -21.22 -0.71 6.42
N GLY A 174 -20.07 -1.38 6.53
CA GLY A 174 -19.44 -1.77 7.79
C GLY A 174 -18.91 -3.22 7.77
N ILE A 175 -17.96 -3.50 8.67
CA ILE A 175 -17.53 -4.87 8.99
C ILE A 175 -18.75 -5.69 9.41
N GLY A 176 -18.86 -6.92 8.90
CA GLY A 176 -19.98 -7.82 9.18
C GLY A 176 -21.29 -7.45 8.48
N VAL A 177 -21.32 -6.39 7.67
CA VAL A 177 -22.52 -5.90 6.96
C VAL A 177 -22.38 -6.02 5.44
N THR A 178 -21.20 -5.66 4.92
CA THR A 178 -20.85 -5.84 3.52
C THR A 178 -19.68 -6.82 3.41
N PHE A 179 -19.79 -7.81 2.54
CA PHE A 179 -18.77 -8.85 2.34
C PHE A 179 -18.32 -8.92 0.88
N LEU A 180 -17.02 -9.09 0.67
CA LEU A 180 -16.41 -9.55 -0.58
C LEU A 180 -15.86 -10.96 -0.35
N ILE A 181 -16.36 -11.94 -1.09
CA ILE A 181 -15.97 -13.36 -0.92
C ILE A 181 -15.42 -13.89 -2.24
N LEU A 182 -14.30 -14.61 -2.21
CA LEU A 182 -13.80 -15.28 -3.42
C LEU A 182 -14.77 -16.38 -3.89
N ASN A 183 -15.02 -16.40 -5.20
CA ASN A 183 -15.83 -17.41 -5.87
C ASN A 183 -15.24 -18.82 -5.70
N ASP A 184 -16.10 -19.83 -5.63
CA ASP A 184 -15.70 -21.23 -5.40
C ASP A 184 -14.75 -21.78 -6.46
N GLU A 185 -14.77 -21.25 -7.69
CA GLU A 185 -13.90 -21.68 -8.79
C GLU A 185 -12.61 -20.84 -8.89
N THR A 186 -12.44 -19.81 -8.06
CA THR A 186 -11.28 -18.92 -8.13
C THR A 186 -9.98 -19.68 -7.79
N PRO A 187 -8.91 -19.52 -8.59
CA PRO A 187 -7.62 -20.17 -8.32
C PRO A 187 -7.06 -19.84 -6.94
N THR A 188 -6.22 -20.74 -6.42
CA THR A 188 -5.54 -20.61 -5.13
C THR A 188 -4.57 -19.43 -5.06
N SER A 189 -4.03 -18.95 -6.17
CA SER A 189 -3.07 -17.84 -6.13
C SER A 189 -3.73 -16.45 -6.06
N GLU A 190 -5.06 -16.38 -6.14
CA GLU A 190 -5.77 -15.10 -6.27
C GLU A 190 -5.87 -14.35 -4.94
N TRP A 191 -6.01 -13.03 -5.03
CA TRP A 191 -6.31 -12.15 -3.90
C TRP A 191 -7.79 -11.76 -3.89
N VAL A 192 -8.36 -11.47 -2.71
CA VAL A 192 -9.70 -10.83 -2.68
C VAL A 192 -9.59 -9.43 -3.28
N ILE A 193 -8.59 -8.65 -2.85
CA ILE A 193 -8.30 -7.30 -3.34
C ILE A 193 -6.80 -7.16 -3.60
N THR A 194 -6.45 -6.57 -4.75
CA THR A 194 -5.12 -5.98 -4.97
C THR A 194 -5.16 -4.80 -5.94
N ASN A 195 -4.03 -4.15 -6.19
CA ASN A 195 -3.90 -3.11 -7.21
C ASN A 195 -3.80 -3.69 -8.63
N VAL A 196 -4.20 -2.90 -9.63
CA VAL A 196 -4.25 -3.36 -11.03
C VAL A 196 -2.88 -3.56 -11.66
N ASP A 197 -1.94 -2.66 -11.39
CA ASP A 197 -0.58 -2.73 -11.91
C ASP A 197 0.35 -3.13 -10.78
N TYR A 198 0.54 -4.44 -10.60
CA TYR A 198 1.31 -5.00 -9.49
C TYR A 198 2.80 -4.66 -9.59
N GLU A 199 3.32 -4.53 -10.81
CA GLU A 199 4.74 -4.26 -11.08
C GLU A 199 5.09 -2.79 -10.97
N LYS A 200 4.32 -1.89 -11.61
CA LYS A 200 4.59 -0.44 -11.61
C LYS A 200 3.84 0.31 -10.53
N GLY A 201 2.92 -0.38 -9.87
CA GLY A 201 2.15 0.14 -8.76
C GLY A 201 1.00 1.05 -9.15
N ASN A 202 0.21 1.40 -8.15
CA ASN A 202 -0.87 2.35 -8.24
C ASN A 202 -0.75 3.43 -7.16
N ARG A 203 -1.68 4.40 -7.16
CA ARG A 203 -1.69 5.43 -6.12
C ARG A 203 -3.08 5.93 -5.74
N ASN A 204 -3.19 6.43 -4.51
CA ASN A 204 -4.43 6.95 -3.94
C ASN A 204 -5.56 5.92 -3.99
N ILE A 205 -5.37 4.83 -3.26
CA ILE A 205 -6.38 3.77 -3.09
C ILE A 205 -6.88 3.84 -1.66
N HIS A 206 -8.20 3.93 -1.49
CA HIS A 206 -8.86 3.89 -0.19
C HIS A 206 -9.89 2.77 -0.19
N ILE A 207 -9.79 1.84 0.76
CA ILE A 207 -10.81 0.84 1.04
C ILE A 207 -11.31 1.01 2.48
N GLU A 208 -12.64 0.97 2.67
CA GLU A 208 -13.23 1.23 3.98
C GLU A 208 -14.53 0.48 4.25
N GLY A 209 -14.64 -0.11 5.44
CA GLY A 209 -15.92 -0.51 6.04
C GLY A 209 -16.58 -1.73 5.40
N PHE A 210 -15.86 -2.85 5.29
CA PHE A 210 -16.41 -4.13 4.82
C PHE A 210 -15.53 -5.31 5.24
N SER A 211 -16.06 -6.52 5.10
CA SER A 211 -15.33 -7.77 5.33
C SER A 211 -14.87 -8.38 4.00
N THR A 212 -13.70 -9.01 4.02
CA THR A 212 -13.15 -9.80 2.93
C THR A 212 -12.99 -11.23 3.42
N ASP A 213 -13.39 -12.19 2.60
CA ASP A 213 -13.22 -13.62 2.87
C ASP A 213 -12.52 -14.26 1.67
N TRP A 214 -11.33 -14.79 1.91
CA TRP A 214 -10.59 -15.49 0.89
C TRP A 214 -11.22 -16.85 0.55
N ASN A 215 -12.20 -17.31 1.33
CA ASN A 215 -12.96 -18.53 1.13
C ASN A 215 -12.06 -19.77 1.09
N GLN A 216 -11.31 -20.01 2.18
CA GLN A 216 -10.32 -21.09 2.27
C GLN A 216 -10.90 -22.48 2.04
N GLU A 217 -12.12 -22.72 2.53
CA GLU A 217 -12.78 -24.02 2.44
C GLU A 217 -13.27 -24.36 1.02
N ARG A 218 -13.27 -23.39 0.09
CA ARG A 218 -13.61 -23.66 -1.30
C ARG A 218 -12.74 -24.77 -1.87
N GLN A 219 -13.27 -25.53 -2.82
CA GLN A 219 -12.54 -26.61 -3.48
C GLN A 219 -11.97 -27.66 -2.50
N GLY A 220 -12.55 -27.79 -1.29
CA GLY A 220 -12.18 -28.82 -0.32
C GLY A 220 -11.03 -28.46 0.61
N GLY A 221 -10.74 -27.17 0.79
CA GLY A 221 -9.70 -26.67 1.69
C GLY A 221 -8.39 -26.38 0.97
N LEU A 222 -8.22 -25.12 0.56
CA LEU A 222 -7.05 -24.65 -0.16
C LEU A 222 -5.93 -24.20 0.79
N ARG A 223 -4.68 -24.29 0.31
CA ARG A 223 -3.47 -23.85 1.02
C ARG A 223 -2.74 -22.77 0.21
N ALA A 224 -1.89 -21.99 0.87
CA ALA A 224 -1.14 -20.93 0.19
C ALA A 224 -0.29 -21.47 -0.95
N THR A 225 -0.20 -20.71 -2.05
CA THR A 225 0.72 -21.02 -3.15
C THR A 225 2.15 -20.49 -2.92
N GLY A 226 2.38 -19.74 -1.85
CA GLY A 226 3.63 -19.04 -1.57
C GLY A 226 3.77 -17.72 -2.34
N GLY A 227 4.84 -16.97 -2.05
CA GLY A 227 5.03 -15.60 -2.52
C GLY A 227 3.99 -14.66 -1.92
N GLN A 228 3.57 -13.62 -2.64
CA GLN A 228 2.59 -12.63 -2.16
C GLN A 228 1.12 -13.09 -2.30
N HIS A 229 0.88 -14.28 -2.86
CA HIS A 229 -0.44 -14.76 -3.30
C HIS A 229 -1.29 -15.31 -2.16
N SER A 230 -2.58 -15.59 -2.42
CA SER A 230 -3.48 -16.24 -1.45
C SER A 230 -3.86 -15.37 -0.22
N THR A 231 -3.75 -14.04 -0.39
CA THR A 231 -3.97 -13.03 0.65
C THR A 231 -5.33 -12.34 0.46
N CYS A 232 -5.98 -11.91 1.55
CA CYS A 232 -7.23 -11.14 1.45
C CYS A 232 -6.98 -9.80 0.74
N VAL A 233 -6.19 -8.92 1.35
CA VAL A 233 -5.87 -7.59 0.81
C VAL A 233 -4.36 -7.47 0.61
N ALA A 234 -3.89 -7.34 -0.63
CA ALA A 234 -2.47 -7.14 -0.91
C ALA A 234 -2.25 -5.93 -1.81
N PHE A 235 -1.27 -5.09 -1.51
CA PHE A 235 -0.85 -4.02 -2.42
C PHE A 235 0.66 -4.06 -2.66
N ALA A 236 1.05 -3.95 -3.93
CA ALA A 236 2.44 -3.89 -4.36
C ALA A 236 2.78 -2.57 -5.06
N ASN A 237 4.00 -2.07 -4.82
CA ASN A 237 4.58 -0.86 -5.43
C ASN A 237 3.68 0.40 -5.38
N SER A 238 2.76 0.47 -4.42
CA SER A 238 1.67 1.44 -4.44
C SER A 238 1.87 2.58 -3.43
N LYS A 239 1.34 3.76 -3.75
CA LYS A 239 1.55 4.98 -2.94
C LYS A 239 0.26 5.61 -2.46
N PHE A 240 0.21 6.07 -1.21
CA PHE A 240 -0.98 6.69 -0.60
C PHE A 240 -2.15 5.70 -0.55
N ILE A 241 -2.05 4.75 0.38
CA ILE A 241 -3.03 3.68 0.57
C ILE A 241 -3.70 3.86 1.92
N TRP A 242 -5.03 3.77 1.97
CA TRP A 242 -5.81 3.79 3.20
C TRP A 242 -6.66 2.52 3.26
N ILE A 243 -6.42 1.68 4.25
CA ILE A 243 -7.16 0.45 4.55
C ILE A 243 -7.78 0.67 5.93
N LYS A 244 -9.10 0.87 5.99
CA LYS A 244 -9.77 1.30 7.22
C LYS A 244 -10.97 0.44 7.54
N ASN A 245 -11.06 -0.04 8.78
CA ASN A 245 -12.22 -0.81 9.21
C ASN A 245 -12.53 -1.96 8.24
N ILE A 246 -11.50 -2.74 7.90
CA ILE A 246 -11.62 -3.94 7.06
C ILE A 246 -11.44 -5.17 7.93
N GLU A 247 -12.31 -6.15 7.76
CA GLU A 247 -12.15 -7.49 8.34
C GLU A 247 -11.62 -8.44 7.26
N ASN A 248 -10.60 -9.23 7.58
CA ASN A 248 -9.99 -10.21 6.69
C ASN A 248 -10.17 -11.61 7.28
N ILE A 249 -10.84 -12.48 6.53
CA ILE A 249 -11.32 -13.77 7.00
C ILE A 249 -10.69 -14.88 6.16
N ASN A 250 -10.16 -15.88 6.86
CA ASN A 250 -9.68 -17.15 6.29
C ASN A 250 -8.76 -17.03 5.05
N PRO A 251 -7.78 -16.10 5.00
CA PRO A 251 -6.80 -16.14 3.93
C PRO A 251 -5.88 -17.35 4.09
N ALA A 252 -5.59 -18.01 2.97
CA ALA A 252 -4.64 -19.12 2.99
C ALA A 252 -3.20 -18.66 3.29
N LEU A 253 -2.85 -17.40 2.99
CA LEU A 253 -1.59 -16.78 3.36
C LEU A 253 -1.81 -15.63 4.37
N HIS A 254 -1.89 -14.36 3.95
CA HIS A 254 -1.99 -13.22 4.86
C HIS A 254 -3.39 -12.57 4.89
N GLY A 255 -3.73 -11.89 5.99
CA GLY A 255 -4.87 -10.96 6.00
C GLY A 255 -4.59 -9.74 5.13
N ILE A 256 -3.59 -8.96 5.51
CA ILE A 256 -3.13 -7.79 4.76
C ILE A 256 -1.64 -7.91 4.47
N ASP A 257 -1.22 -7.70 3.22
CA ASP A 257 0.19 -7.65 2.81
C ASP A 257 0.51 -6.35 2.06
N ILE A 258 1.54 -5.63 2.51
CA ILE A 258 2.05 -4.40 1.91
C ILE A 258 3.47 -4.65 1.43
N THR A 259 3.65 -4.76 0.11
CA THR A 259 4.85 -5.39 -0.46
C THR A 259 5.47 -4.62 -1.63
N ALA A 260 6.68 -5.02 -2.03
CA ALA A 260 7.18 -4.89 -3.40
C ALA A 260 6.60 -6.00 -4.30
N PRO A 261 6.72 -5.92 -5.64
CA PRO A 261 6.16 -6.94 -6.55
C PRO A 261 6.76 -8.34 -6.38
N THR A 262 7.88 -8.46 -5.68
CA THR A 262 8.57 -9.70 -5.33
C THR A 262 9.13 -9.60 -3.91
N TYR A 263 9.40 -10.76 -3.30
CA TYR A 263 10.10 -10.86 -2.01
C TYR A 263 11.62 -11.05 -2.18
N ASP A 264 12.13 -11.00 -3.41
CA ASP A 264 13.54 -11.32 -3.68
C ASP A 264 14.36 -10.04 -3.90
N HIS A 265 14.74 -9.37 -2.81
CA HIS A 265 15.65 -8.22 -2.87
C HIS A 265 16.84 -8.36 -1.91
N LEU A 266 18.05 -8.37 -2.49
CA LEU A 266 19.30 -8.49 -1.75
C LEU A 266 19.64 -7.20 -0.97
N PRO A 267 20.34 -7.29 0.18
CA PRO A 267 20.65 -6.14 1.04
C PRO A 267 21.48 -5.02 0.40
N ASP A 268 22.24 -5.30 -0.66
CA ASP A 268 23.10 -4.36 -1.38
C ASP A 268 22.38 -3.58 -2.49
N THR A 269 21.08 -3.80 -2.68
CA THR A 269 20.24 -3.12 -3.67
C THR A 269 19.47 -1.93 -3.06
N GLU A 270 18.82 -1.12 -3.90
CA GLU A 270 17.76 -0.20 -3.45
C GLU A 270 16.47 -0.99 -3.17
N TYR A 271 16.50 -1.92 -2.21
CA TYR A 271 15.47 -2.96 -2.02
C TYR A 271 14.07 -2.44 -1.67
N THR A 272 13.92 -1.16 -1.32
CA THR A 272 12.61 -0.53 -1.05
C THR A 272 12.12 0.39 -2.18
N LYS A 273 12.83 0.44 -3.30
CA LYS A 273 12.50 1.32 -4.43
C LYS A 273 11.13 1.01 -5.02
N ASP A 274 10.83 -0.27 -5.18
CA ASP A 274 9.61 -0.78 -5.78
C ASP A 274 8.59 -1.23 -4.71
N GLY A 275 8.83 -0.91 -3.45
CA GLY A 275 7.90 -1.15 -2.35
C GLY A 275 6.75 -0.14 -2.29
N CYS A 276 5.74 -0.49 -1.50
CA CYS A 276 4.68 0.45 -1.15
C CYS A 276 5.22 1.59 -0.28
N ARG A 277 4.61 2.78 -0.41
CA ARG A 277 4.95 3.96 0.40
C ARG A 277 3.73 4.74 0.84
N TYR A 278 3.73 5.22 2.10
CA TYR A 278 2.65 6.03 2.67
C TYR A 278 1.34 5.22 2.77
N VAL A 279 1.29 4.33 3.75
CA VAL A 279 0.20 3.37 3.94
C VAL A 279 -0.40 3.52 5.35
N TRP A 280 -1.72 3.57 5.44
CA TRP A 280 -2.48 3.54 6.68
C TRP A 280 -3.34 2.30 6.74
N ILE A 281 -3.11 1.46 7.73
CA ILE A 281 -3.96 0.34 8.10
C ILE A 281 -4.53 0.66 9.47
N ASP A 282 -5.83 0.92 9.55
CA ASP A 282 -6.45 1.42 10.79
C ASP A 282 -7.77 0.69 11.10
N GLY A 283 -7.95 0.27 12.35
CA GLY A 283 -9.20 -0.38 12.79
C GLY A 283 -9.49 -1.71 12.09
N CYS A 284 -8.48 -2.38 11.54
CA CYS A 284 -8.66 -3.61 10.77
C CYS A 284 -8.62 -4.85 11.66
N VAL A 285 -9.35 -5.88 11.26
CA VAL A 285 -9.41 -7.17 11.95
C VAL A 285 -8.92 -8.25 10.99
N SER A 286 -8.06 -9.15 11.45
CA SER A 286 -7.64 -10.33 10.68
C SER A 286 -7.81 -11.57 11.54
N SER A 287 -8.37 -12.63 10.95
CA SER A 287 -8.48 -13.94 11.61
C SER A 287 -8.44 -15.10 10.61
N GLY A 288 -8.09 -16.29 11.10
CA GLY A 288 -8.05 -17.49 10.27
C GLY A 288 -6.96 -17.50 9.20
N TYR A 289 -5.96 -16.62 9.32
CA TYR A 289 -4.87 -16.51 8.33
C TYR A 289 -3.90 -17.67 8.44
N GLY A 290 -3.39 -18.13 7.29
CA GLY A 290 -2.45 -19.25 7.21
C GLY A 290 -1.03 -18.89 7.64
N ASP A 291 -0.60 -17.65 7.38
CA ASP A 291 0.70 -17.12 7.78
C ASP A 291 0.51 -15.95 8.76
N ASP A 292 0.38 -14.71 8.30
CA ASP A 292 0.30 -13.52 9.17
C ASP A 292 -1.00 -12.72 9.03
N GLY A 293 -1.42 -12.09 10.13
CA GLY A 293 -2.62 -11.26 10.13
C GLY A 293 -2.45 -9.98 9.31
N ILE A 294 -1.37 -9.25 9.57
CA ILE A 294 -0.92 -8.08 8.81
C ILE A 294 0.59 -8.20 8.64
N THR A 295 1.09 -8.09 7.41
CA THR A 295 2.52 -8.15 7.12
C THR A 295 2.99 -7.05 6.18
N THR A 296 4.27 -6.71 6.26
CA THR A 296 4.92 -5.74 5.37
C THR A 296 6.25 -6.27 4.85
N HIS A 297 6.54 -6.02 3.59
CA HIS A 297 7.76 -6.42 2.90
C HIS A 297 8.28 -5.27 2.04
N TYR A 298 9.58 -4.98 2.12
CA TYR A 298 10.30 -4.07 1.22
C TYR A 298 9.67 -2.67 1.07
N SER A 299 8.86 -2.25 2.03
CA SER A 299 7.98 -1.08 1.93
C SER A 299 8.27 -0.09 3.04
N GLU A 300 7.87 1.18 2.85
CA GLU A 300 8.23 2.27 3.76
C GLU A 300 7.07 3.19 4.14
N TYR A 301 7.17 3.86 5.28
CA TYR A 301 6.17 4.84 5.75
C TYR A 301 4.79 4.21 5.96
N ILE A 302 4.77 3.18 6.79
CA ILE A 302 3.57 2.37 7.07
C ILE A 302 3.11 2.62 8.50
N PHE A 303 1.82 2.87 8.67
CA PHE A 303 1.19 3.12 9.96
C PHE A 303 0.08 2.09 10.16
N ILE A 304 0.25 1.21 11.14
CA ILE A 304 -0.69 0.14 11.51
C ILE A 304 -1.25 0.49 12.88
N SER A 305 -2.53 0.87 12.95
CA SER A 305 -3.13 1.37 14.19
C SER A 305 -4.47 0.71 14.53
N ASN A 306 -4.71 0.50 15.82
CA ASN A 306 -5.98 -0.01 16.34
C ASN A 306 -6.45 -1.32 15.66
N CYS A 307 -5.51 -2.16 15.21
CA CYS A 307 -5.81 -3.39 14.51
C CYS A 307 -5.84 -4.60 15.46
N HIS A 308 -6.61 -5.61 15.09
CA HIS A 308 -6.79 -6.85 15.85
C HIS A 308 -6.44 -8.07 14.99
N CYS A 309 -5.36 -8.79 15.33
CA CYS A 309 -4.95 -9.98 14.60
C CYS A 309 -5.00 -11.20 15.52
N THR A 310 -5.91 -12.14 15.23
CA THR A 310 -6.19 -13.24 16.16
C THR A 310 -6.32 -14.59 15.46
N ASN A 311 -5.97 -15.66 16.17
CA ASN A 311 -6.29 -17.05 15.80
C ASN A 311 -5.87 -17.45 14.36
N PRO A 312 -4.56 -17.49 14.06
CA PRO A 312 -4.06 -18.05 12.81
C PRO A 312 -4.39 -19.54 12.69
N THR A 313 -4.54 -20.02 11.46
CA THR A 313 -4.66 -21.46 11.18
C THR A 313 -3.31 -22.15 11.07
N GLY A 314 -2.25 -21.42 10.72
CA GLY A 314 -0.91 -21.98 10.47
C GLY A 314 -0.81 -22.84 9.20
N LEU A 315 -1.86 -22.86 8.37
CA LEU A 315 -1.94 -23.77 7.23
C LEU A 315 -1.05 -23.37 6.04
N ALA A 316 -0.44 -22.19 6.04
CA ALA A 316 0.63 -21.84 5.10
C ALA A 316 1.89 -22.69 5.32
N HIS A 317 2.02 -23.30 6.51
CA HIS A 317 3.22 -24.01 6.92
C HIS A 317 2.98 -25.51 7.13
N ALA A 318 4.07 -26.26 7.29
CA ALA A 318 4.01 -27.62 7.81
C ALA A 318 3.52 -27.61 9.27
N ALA A 319 2.79 -28.66 9.65
CA ALA A 319 2.30 -28.82 11.02
C ALA A 319 3.45 -28.75 12.05
N GLY A 320 3.24 -28.00 13.13
CA GLY A 320 4.25 -27.79 14.18
C GLY A 320 5.44 -26.92 13.76
N LYS A 321 5.36 -26.22 12.63
CA LYS A 321 6.42 -25.33 12.10
C LYS A 321 5.90 -23.96 11.66
N ALA A 322 4.67 -23.61 12.01
CA ALA A 322 4.04 -22.40 11.52
C ALA A 322 4.69 -21.15 12.10
N ASN A 323 5.15 -20.23 11.26
CA ASN A 323 5.63 -18.92 11.69
C ASN A 323 4.49 -17.89 11.76
N SER A 324 3.30 -18.31 12.21
CA SER A 324 2.10 -17.50 12.03
C SER A 324 1.94 -16.42 13.08
N ASN A 325 2.07 -15.17 12.68
CA ASN A 325 2.12 -14.03 13.59
C ASN A 325 0.91 -13.11 13.46
N GLY A 326 0.63 -12.37 14.52
CA GLY A 326 -0.42 -11.36 14.50
C GLY A 326 -0.07 -10.21 13.55
N ILE A 327 1.07 -9.57 13.80
CA ILE A 327 1.64 -8.54 12.92
C ILE A 327 3.11 -8.86 12.66
N GLU A 328 3.50 -8.91 11.39
CA GLU A 328 4.86 -9.18 10.97
C GLU A 328 5.45 -8.02 10.16
N ILE A 329 6.56 -7.47 10.63
CA ILE A 329 7.34 -6.47 9.89
C ILE A 329 8.55 -7.17 9.33
N ASP A 330 8.42 -7.65 8.10
CA ASP A 330 9.35 -8.58 7.47
C ASP A 330 10.32 -7.90 6.48
N ASP A 331 11.21 -8.73 5.94
CA ASP A 331 12.17 -8.49 4.85
C ASP A 331 12.10 -7.10 4.23
N GLY A 332 13.12 -6.29 4.52
CA GLY A 332 13.39 -5.01 3.88
C GLY A 332 12.48 -3.86 4.28
N SER A 333 11.51 -4.08 5.17
CA SER A 333 10.60 -3.02 5.62
C SER A 333 11.33 -1.91 6.38
N LYS A 334 10.94 -0.66 6.16
CA LYS A 334 11.51 0.49 6.89
C LYS A 334 10.46 1.49 7.33
N HIS A 335 10.74 2.24 8.40
CA HIS A 335 9.89 3.36 8.81
C HIS A 335 8.44 2.92 9.02
N VAL A 336 8.26 2.02 9.99
CA VAL A 336 6.98 1.40 10.31
C VAL A 336 6.57 1.72 11.74
N TRP A 337 5.31 2.12 11.93
CA TRP A 337 4.72 2.44 13.22
C TRP A 337 3.52 1.54 13.49
N LEU A 338 3.57 0.82 14.61
CA LEU A 338 2.47 0.04 15.17
C LEU A 338 1.93 0.80 16.38
N LEU A 339 0.64 1.17 16.37
CA LEU A 339 0.03 2.04 17.37
C LEU A 339 -1.24 1.39 17.93
N ASN A 340 -1.23 1.04 19.22
CA ASN A 340 -2.40 0.55 19.95
C ASN A 340 -3.06 -0.68 19.31
N ASN A 341 -2.26 -1.59 18.77
CA ASN A 341 -2.78 -2.84 18.19
C ASN A 341 -2.97 -3.91 19.26
N TYR A 342 -3.76 -4.92 18.92
CA TYR A 342 -4.05 -6.08 19.75
C TYR A 342 -3.79 -7.38 18.97
N THR A 343 -3.12 -8.34 19.61
CA THR A 343 -2.88 -9.66 19.03
C THR A 343 -3.26 -10.76 20.01
N GLU A 344 -3.80 -11.85 19.49
CA GLU A 344 -4.18 -12.99 20.32
C GLU A 344 -3.99 -14.37 19.67
N GLY A 345 -3.44 -15.30 20.45
CA GLY A 345 -3.33 -16.72 20.10
C GLY A 345 -2.30 -17.05 19.01
N ASN A 346 -1.43 -16.10 18.66
CA ASN A 346 -0.45 -16.25 17.60
C ASN A 346 0.82 -16.98 18.07
N ILE A 347 1.67 -17.37 17.13
CA ILE A 347 3.06 -17.71 17.47
C ILE A 347 3.79 -16.47 17.94
N ARG A 348 3.65 -15.35 17.23
CA ARG A 348 4.09 -14.05 17.75
C ARG A 348 3.00 -13.02 17.70
N GLY A 349 2.92 -12.21 18.75
CA GLY A 349 2.09 -11.03 18.72
C GLY A 349 2.59 -10.08 17.64
N VAL A 350 3.81 -9.55 17.86
CA VAL A 350 4.54 -8.78 16.85
C VAL A 350 5.89 -9.43 16.56
N GLU A 351 6.14 -9.71 15.29
CA GLU A 351 7.46 -10.10 14.78
C GLU A 351 8.08 -8.94 14.00
N VAL A 352 9.32 -8.59 14.31
CA VAL A 352 10.15 -7.72 13.46
C VAL A 352 11.33 -8.56 13.02
N LYS A 353 11.36 -8.95 11.75
CA LYS A 353 12.34 -9.91 11.26
C LYS A 353 12.89 -9.61 9.87
N ALA A 354 13.85 -10.46 9.50
CA ALA A 354 14.06 -10.89 8.14
C ALA A 354 14.57 -12.34 8.08
N HIS A 355 14.42 -12.96 6.92
CA HIS A 355 15.11 -14.19 6.55
C HIS A 355 16.61 -13.99 6.35
N THR A 356 17.37 -15.09 6.33
CA THR A 356 18.85 -15.07 6.38
C THR A 356 19.49 -14.28 5.23
N GLU A 357 18.90 -14.37 4.05
CA GLU A 357 19.41 -13.79 2.83
C GLU A 357 19.00 -12.32 2.65
N TRP A 358 18.02 -11.85 3.43
CA TRP A 358 17.27 -10.63 3.16
C TRP A 358 17.59 -9.51 4.15
N PRO A 359 17.42 -8.24 3.73
CA PRO A 359 17.66 -7.12 4.63
C PRO A 359 16.66 -7.13 5.79
N ALA A 360 17.13 -6.98 7.01
CA ALA A 360 16.27 -6.86 8.18
C ALA A 360 15.45 -5.56 8.19
N SER A 361 14.27 -5.65 8.78
CA SER A 361 13.41 -4.51 9.05
C SER A 361 14.09 -3.45 9.92
N GLN A 362 13.90 -2.17 9.58
CA GLN A 362 14.61 -1.04 10.20
C GLN A 362 13.69 0.09 10.61
N ASN A 363 14.07 0.79 11.68
CA ASN A 363 13.32 1.95 12.16
C ASN A 363 11.83 1.62 12.38
N VAL A 364 11.60 0.60 13.21
CA VAL A 364 10.27 0.07 13.54
C VAL A 364 9.91 0.52 14.95
N HIS A 365 8.72 1.09 15.11
CA HIS A 365 8.25 1.61 16.39
C HIS A 365 6.94 0.93 16.76
N ILE A 366 6.94 0.20 17.88
CA ILE A 366 5.79 -0.49 18.45
C ILE A 366 5.36 0.30 19.70
N LEU A 367 4.17 0.89 19.68
CA LEU A 367 3.66 1.73 20.76
C LEU A 367 2.28 1.26 21.20
N GLY A 368 2.08 1.08 22.52
CA GLY A 368 0.77 0.77 23.07
C GLY A 368 0.21 -0.61 22.72
N HIS A 369 1.06 -1.54 22.22
CA HIS A 369 0.60 -2.86 21.77
C HIS A 369 0.20 -3.75 22.94
N VAL A 370 -0.91 -4.47 22.79
CA VAL A 370 -1.32 -5.54 23.72
C VAL A 370 -1.25 -6.88 23.01
N SER A 371 -0.40 -7.77 23.52
CA SER A 371 -0.33 -9.16 23.10
C SER A 371 -0.95 -10.04 24.18
N TYR A 372 -1.96 -10.82 23.83
CA TYR A 372 -2.69 -11.68 24.75
C TYR A 372 -2.60 -13.14 24.30
N ARG A 373 -1.99 -14.01 25.11
CA ARG A 373 -1.89 -15.44 24.80
C ARG A 373 -1.20 -15.78 23.48
N ASP A 374 -0.38 -14.87 22.97
CA ASP A 374 0.60 -15.21 21.93
C ASP A 374 1.75 -15.99 22.57
N VAL A 375 2.39 -16.90 21.82
CA VAL A 375 3.53 -17.67 22.33
C VAL A 375 4.70 -16.74 22.64
N ARG A 376 5.10 -15.92 21.66
CA ARG A 376 6.11 -14.86 21.83
C ARG A 376 5.47 -13.52 21.58
N ALA A 377 5.14 -12.78 22.64
CA ALA A 377 4.45 -11.49 22.50
C ALA A 377 5.15 -10.52 21.53
N TYR A 378 6.48 -10.42 21.66
CA TYR A 378 7.34 -9.65 20.77
C TYR A 378 8.53 -10.53 20.41
N ASP A 379 8.85 -10.69 19.12
CA ASP A 379 10.07 -11.37 18.68
C ASP A 379 10.76 -10.49 17.65
N LEU A 380 11.94 -10.00 18.01
CA LEU A 380 12.75 -9.14 17.16
C LEU A 380 13.98 -9.94 16.82
N ARG A 381 14.17 -10.36 15.57
CA ARG A 381 15.27 -11.25 15.20
C ARG A 381 15.66 -11.09 13.74
N HIS A 382 16.90 -11.42 13.40
CA HIS A 382 17.30 -11.62 12.02
C HIS A 382 17.84 -13.05 11.88
N ILE A 383 17.18 -13.87 11.05
CA ILE A 383 17.56 -15.29 10.90
C ILE A 383 19.00 -15.38 10.42
N GLY A 384 19.79 -16.30 10.98
CA GLY A 384 21.20 -16.46 10.63
C GLY A 384 22.13 -15.33 11.10
N HIS A 385 21.63 -14.39 11.92
CA HIS A 385 22.38 -13.27 12.48
C HIS A 385 22.19 -13.10 14.00
N HIS A 386 21.70 -14.14 14.70
CA HIS A 386 21.27 -14.04 16.10
C HIS A 386 21.99 -14.99 17.06
N LYS A 387 22.83 -15.91 16.58
CA LYS A 387 23.70 -16.76 17.41
C LYS A 387 25.08 -16.12 17.60
N ALA A 388 25.79 -16.52 18.65
CA ALA A 388 27.11 -15.96 18.99
C ALA A 388 28.16 -16.09 17.88
N ASN A 389 28.05 -17.11 17.03
CA ASN A 389 28.97 -17.38 15.93
C ASN A 389 28.40 -16.95 14.56
N ASP A 390 27.18 -16.41 14.54
CA ASP A 390 26.57 -15.91 13.31
C ASP A 390 27.25 -14.58 12.91
N PRO A 391 27.32 -14.27 11.59
CA PRO A 391 27.76 -12.94 11.16
C PRO A 391 26.84 -11.86 11.71
N GLU A 392 27.41 -10.71 12.06
CA GLU A 392 26.62 -9.55 12.49
C GLU A 392 25.74 -9.06 11.33
N SER A 393 24.48 -8.74 11.62
CA SER A 393 23.58 -8.17 10.62
C SER A 393 24.00 -6.75 10.29
N THR A 394 24.04 -6.46 8.98
CA THR A 394 24.27 -5.12 8.41
C THR A 394 22.97 -4.40 8.08
N THR A 395 21.86 -4.79 8.69
CA THR A 395 20.52 -4.20 8.43
C THR A 395 19.62 -4.21 9.66
N ALA A 396 19.86 -5.03 10.68
CA ALA A 396 19.00 -5.13 11.86
C ALA A 396 19.26 -4.00 12.87
N TYR A 397 18.57 -2.87 12.73
CA TYR A 397 18.72 -1.74 13.66
C TYR A 397 17.44 -0.93 13.89
N ASP A 398 17.46 -0.16 14.98
CA ASP A 398 16.47 0.86 15.33
C ASP A 398 15.04 0.32 15.50
N VAL A 399 14.88 -0.60 16.45
CA VAL A 399 13.54 -1.05 16.88
C VAL A 399 13.21 -0.47 18.25
N THR A 400 12.01 0.10 18.39
CA THR A 400 11.52 0.72 19.63
C THR A 400 10.24 0.05 20.10
N LEU A 401 10.18 -0.32 21.38
CA LEU A 401 8.96 -0.77 22.06
C LEU A 401 8.62 0.23 23.17
N THR A 402 7.43 0.80 23.13
CA THR A 402 6.94 1.77 24.13
C THR A 402 5.54 1.37 24.62
N ASP A 403 5.32 1.34 25.93
CA ASP A 403 4.02 1.06 26.56
C ASP A 403 3.38 -0.24 26.03
N CYS A 404 4.20 -1.28 25.89
CA CYS A 404 3.80 -2.58 25.35
C CYS A 404 3.47 -3.55 26.48
N THR A 405 2.44 -4.39 26.30
CA THR A 405 1.97 -5.34 27.32
C THR A 405 1.84 -6.74 26.74
N ALA A 406 2.49 -7.71 27.38
CA ALA A 406 2.30 -9.14 27.15
C ALA A 406 1.45 -9.74 28.28
N ILE A 407 0.32 -10.32 27.95
CA ILE A 407 -0.66 -10.88 28.90
C ILE A 407 -0.78 -12.37 28.63
N GLU A 408 -0.55 -13.18 29.65
CA GLU A 408 -0.70 -14.63 29.62
C GLU A 408 -0.02 -15.34 28.43
N PRO A 409 1.30 -15.17 28.19
CA PRO A 409 1.96 -15.93 27.12
C PRO A 409 1.78 -17.43 27.31
N VAL A 410 1.33 -18.15 26.27
CA VAL A 410 1.05 -19.58 26.31
C VAL A 410 1.67 -20.30 25.11
N PHE A 411 2.13 -21.53 25.31
CA PHE A 411 2.49 -22.40 24.19
C PHE A 411 1.23 -22.84 23.43
N ASN A 412 1.38 -23.05 22.12
CA ASN A 412 0.39 -23.71 21.29
C ASN A 412 1.09 -24.66 20.30
N ASP A 413 0.30 -25.51 19.63
CA ASP A 413 0.82 -26.58 18.77
C ASP A 413 1.21 -26.10 17.36
N LEU A 414 1.06 -24.81 17.05
CA LEU A 414 1.39 -24.26 15.73
C LEU A 414 2.91 -24.30 15.47
N TYR A 415 3.74 -24.17 16.52
CA TYR A 415 5.20 -24.25 16.44
C TYR A 415 5.76 -25.11 17.57
N GLU A 416 6.05 -26.37 17.25
CA GLU A 416 6.57 -27.35 18.21
C GLU A 416 7.98 -26.98 18.68
N GLY A 417 8.17 -26.99 20.00
CA GLY A 417 9.48 -26.80 20.63
C GLY A 417 9.99 -25.37 20.62
N ILE A 418 9.18 -24.38 20.22
CA ILE A 418 9.54 -22.98 20.36
C ILE A 418 9.70 -22.62 21.85
N THR A 419 10.75 -21.91 22.20
CA THR A 419 10.95 -21.38 23.56
C THR A 419 10.33 -20.00 23.69
N LEU A 420 9.99 -19.59 24.91
CA LEU A 420 9.51 -18.23 25.19
C LEU A 420 10.71 -17.28 25.22
N VAL A 421 10.88 -16.52 24.14
CA VAL A 421 11.93 -15.51 23.99
C VAL A 421 11.25 -14.18 23.67
N LEU A 422 11.64 -13.13 24.37
CA LEU A 422 11.01 -11.82 24.25
C LEU A 422 11.73 -10.85 23.30
N LEU A 423 13.05 -10.98 23.06
CA LEU A 423 13.85 -10.03 22.24
C LEU A 423 15.16 -10.69 21.74
N LEU A 424 15.63 -10.40 20.51
CA LEU A 424 16.94 -10.80 19.95
C LEU A 424 17.46 -9.82 18.85
N TYR A 425 17.42 -8.50 19.08
CA TYR A 425 17.88 -7.49 18.11
C TYR A 425 19.00 -6.58 18.67
N PRO A 426 19.98 -6.16 17.86
CA PRO A 426 20.87 -5.07 18.23
C PRO A 426 20.13 -3.72 18.18
N HIS A 427 20.53 -2.77 19.04
CA HIS A 427 19.97 -1.41 19.09
C HIS A 427 18.45 -1.31 19.37
N ILE A 428 17.96 -2.05 20.37
CA ILE A 428 16.58 -1.93 20.85
C ILE A 428 16.46 -0.82 21.88
N ARG A 429 15.42 0.01 21.76
CA ARG A 429 14.95 0.90 22.83
C ARG A 429 13.64 0.37 23.41
N THR A 430 13.62 0.14 24.71
CA THR A 430 12.40 -0.26 25.43
C THR A 430 12.03 0.81 26.45
N CYS A 431 10.79 1.28 26.44
CA CYS A 431 10.26 2.20 27.43
C CYS A 431 8.92 1.64 27.93
N ARG A 432 8.86 1.14 29.19
CA ARG A 432 7.67 0.50 29.80
C ARG A 432 7.16 -0.73 29.02
N LEU A 433 7.70 -1.89 29.39
CA LEU A 433 7.25 -3.20 28.91
C LEU A 433 6.72 -3.98 30.12
N SER A 434 5.45 -4.36 30.07
CA SER A 434 4.78 -5.11 31.14
C SER A 434 4.54 -6.55 30.71
N ILE A 435 4.82 -7.51 31.60
CA ILE A 435 4.57 -8.93 31.35
C ILE A 435 3.76 -9.48 32.51
N LEU A 436 2.58 -10.02 32.21
CA LEU A 436 1.61 -10.52 33.19
C LEU A 436 1.37 -12.02 32.94
N PRO A 437 2.25 -12.91 33.46
CA PRO A 437 2.10 -14.35 33.27
C PRO A 437 1.03 -14.93 34.22
N GLN A 438 0.31 -15.97 33.77
CA GLN A 438 -0.71 -16.65 34.58
C GLN A 438 -0.12 -17.75 35.51
N SER A 439 1.13 -18.16 35.31
CA SER A 439 1.83 -19.20 36.10
C SER A 439 3.36 -19.03 36.05
N GLU A 440 4.13 -19.85 36.78
CA GLU A 440 5.62 -19.87 36.79
C GLU A 440 6.22 -20.34 35.45
N ILE A 441 5.90 -19.62 34.38
CA ILE A 441 6.43 -19.87 33.05
C ILE A 441 7.80 -19.19 32.97
N PRO A 442 8.89 -19.91 32.60
CA PRO A 442 10.21 -19.31 32.49
C PRO A 442 10.26 -18.29 31.33
N ILE A 443 10.22 -17.00 31.68
CA ILE A 443 10.39 -15.90 30.73
C ILE A 443 11.88 -15.66 30.51
N THR A 444 12.35 -15.81 29.26
CA THR A 444 13.74 -15.50 28.90
C THR A 444 13.80 -14.20 28.10
N ILE A 445 14.46 -13.18 28.66
CA ILE A 445 14.84 -11.95 27.96
C ILE A 445 16.31 -12.08 27.55
N ILE A 446 16.58 -12.38 26.29
CA ILE A 446 17.95 -12.44 25.77
C ILE A 446 18.27 -11.07 25.16
N LYS A 447 19.32 -10.40 25.65
CA LYS A 447 19.79 -9.15 25.06
C LYS A 447 21.13 -9.41 24.39
N THR A 448 21.20 -9.26 23.07
CA THR A 448 22.47 -9.13 22.36
C THR A 448 22.97 -7.70 22.60
N VAL A 449 23.76 -7.52 23.66
CA VAL A 449 24.26 -6.21 24.11
C VAL A 449 25.38 -5.74 23.19
N ARG A 450 25.25 -4.56 22.56
CA ARG A 450 26.44 -3.77 22.19
C ARG A 450 26.38 -2.25 22.32
N TRP A 451 25.21 -1.59 22.38
CA TRP A 451 25.11 -0.17 22.81
C TRP A 451 23.72 0.12 23.40
N LEU A 452 23.65 0.62 24.65
CA LEU A 452 22.40 0.96 25.34
C LEU A 452 22.46 2.38 25.95
N LEU A 453 21.40 3.16 25.76
CA LEU A 453 21.10 4.42 26.47
C LEU A 453 19.77 4.25 27.23
N PHE A 454 19.90 3.90 28.52
CA PHE A 454 19.00 3.95 29.70
C PHE A 454 17.55 3.39 29.77
N SER A 455 17.29 2.93 31.01
CA SER A 455 16.08 2.67 31.81
C SER A 455 15.12 1.54 31.44
N ILE A 456 15.26 0.40 32.14
CA ILE A 456 14.29 -0.69 32.16
C ILE A 456 13.70 -0.75 33.56
N ALA A 457 12.43 -0.35 33.68
CA ALA A 457 11.56 -0.82 34.75
C ALA A 457 10.73 -1.96 34.16
N ALA A 458 11.18 -3.20 34.32
CA ALA A 458 10.35 -4.37 34.09
C ALA A 458 9.69 -4.69 35.43
N GLU A 459 8.40 -4.36 35.58
CA GLU A 459 7.60 -4.82 36.72
C GLU A 459 7.03 -6.18 36.34
N ILE A 460 7.62 -7.24 36.89
CA ILE A 460 6.95 -8.54 36.96
C ILE A 460 6.00 -8.42 38.16
N LEU A 461 4.71 -8.20 37.88
CA LEU A 461 3.69 -8.16 38.93
C LEU A 461 3.30 -9.60 39.29
N PRO A 462 3.30 -9.98 40.58
CA PRO A 462 3.03 -11.33 41.05
C PRO A 462 1.56 -11.76 40.92
#